data_AF-A0A9I3GJK8-F1
#
_entry.id   AF-A0A9I3GJK8-F1
#
_cell.length_a   1.000
_cell.length_b   1.000
_cell.length_c   1.000
_cell.angle_alpha   90.00
_cell.angle_beta   90.00
_cell.angle_gamma   90.00
#
_symmetry.space_group_name_H-M   'P 1'
#
loop_
_entity.id
_entity.type
_entity.pdbx_description
1 polymer ?
#
loop_
_entity_poly.entity_id
_entity_poly.type
_entity_poly.pdbx_seq_one_letter_code
_entity_poly.pdbx_strand_id
1 'polypeptide(L)'
;MKSFHFGSLAVLLVLVAVCESSKSESSAIFGYDQVHNSVPAASTFIVSDFLQFLQTAVTCFNKLRIPEERFPLYLAGVFPNCPETQCFVRCLSANLHLYCDETGSDIDRHYLQYGLGQDYNCFRQKAEQCLAANTSPCNDPCEAAYKQELCFLDEFRKYVDSNLNSLIAAVAVKKTENNIIYYNMLARN
;
A
#
# COMPACT_ATOMS: atom_id res chain seq x y z
N MET A 1 26.68 -55.44 -23.48
CA MET A 1 27.55 -54.71 -22.53
C MET A 1 27.26 -53.21 -22.66
N LYS A 2 27.31 -52.53 -21.52
CA LYS A 2 26.86 -51.16 -21.18
C LYS A 2 27.38 -50.06 -22.13
N SER A 3 26.56 -49.03 -22.38
CA SER A 3 26.68 -47.74 -21.66
C SER A 3 25.57 -46.75 -22.07
N PHE A 4 24.80 -46.32 -21.08
CA PHE A 4 23.85 -45.21 -21.17
C PHE A 4 24.62 -43.90 -20.99
N HIS A 5 24.52 -42.98 -21.96
CA HIS A 5 24.97 -41.61 -21.80
C HIS A 5 23.88 -40.80 -21.08
N PHE A 6 24.15 -40.43 -19.83
CA PHE A 6 23.41 -39.41 -19.10
C PHE A 6 23.90 -38.03 -19.56
N GLY A 7 23.10 -37.34 -20.37
CA GLY A 7 23.36 -35.98 -20.83
C GLY A 7 22.41 -34.99 -20.17
N SER A 8 22.79 -34.52 -18.99
CA SER A 8 22.49 -33.21 -18.38
C SER A 8 21.12 -32.55 -18.67
N LEU A 9 20.11 -32.84 -17.84
CA LEU A 9 19.01 -31.89 -17.60
C LEU A 9 19.57 -30.74 -16.75
N ALA A 10 19.85 -29.60 -17.36
CA ALA A 10 20.04 -28.36 -16.62
C ALA A 10 18.67 -27.91 -16.08
N VAL A 11 18.36 -28.29 -14.85
CA VAL A 11 17.23 -27.72 -14.10
C VAL A 11 17.62 -26.28 -13.77
N LEU A 12 17.06 -25.33 -14.50
CA LEU A 12 17.05 -23.91 -14.13
C LEU A 12 16.21 -23.76 -12.85
N LEU A 13 16.87 -23.90 -11.69
CA LEU A 13 16.32 -23.48 -10.41
C LEU A 13 16.25 -21.95 -10.43
N VAL A 14 15.08 -21.41 -10.79
CA VAL A 14 14.72 -20.03 -10.49
C VAL A 14 14.62 -19.94 -8.97
N LEU A 15 15.64 -19.36 -8.33
CA LEU A 15 15.60 -18.99 -6.93
C LEU A 15 14.56 -17.87 -6.78
N VAL A 16 13.30 -18.24 -6.57
CA VAL A 16 12.33 -17.32 -5.98
C VAL A 16 12.80 -17.12 -4.56
N ALA A 17 13.41 -15.96 -4.27
CA ALA A 17 13.65 -15.54 -2.91
C ALA A 17 12.27 -15.43 -2.25
N VAL A 18 11.90 -16.43 -1.46
CA VAL A 18 10.68 -16.39 -0.68
C VAL A 18 10.96 -15.40 0.45
N CYS A 19 10.31 -14.23 0.39
CA CYS A 19 10.21 -13.35 1.54
C CYS A 19 9.33 -14.04 2.59
N GLU A 20 9.92 -14.98 3.33
CA GLU A 20 9.30 -15.57 4.51
C GLU A 20 9.37 -14.54 5.65
N SER A 21 8.20 -14.11 6.12
CA SER A 21 8.07 -13.38 7.37
C SER A 21 8.45 -14.31 8.51
N SER A 22 9.71 -14.23 8.96
CA SER A 22 10.13 -14.90 10.18
C SER A 22 9.45 -14.21 11.36
N LYS A 23 8.42 -14.87 11.91
CA LYS A 23 7.95 -14.55 13.26
C LYS A 23 9.04 -14.95 14.24
N SER A 24 9.84 -13.99 14.67
CA SER A 24 10.70 -14.15 15.83
C SER A 24 9.84 -13.99 17.08
N GLU A 25 9.41 -15.11 17.67
CA GLU A 25 9.04 -15.13 19.09
C GLU A 25 10.33 -14.92 19.89
N SER A 26 10.48 -13.75 20.51
CA SER A 26 11.47 -13.54 21.56
C SER A 26 10.87 -12.68 22.67
N SER A 27 10.57 -13.36 23.77
CA SER A 27 10.29 -12.76 25.07
C SER A 27 11.57 -12.12 25.61
N ALA A 28 11.76 -10.83 25.33
CA ALA A 28 12.74 -10.00 26.00
C ALA A 28 12.10 -8.66 26.40
N ILE A 29 11.88 -8.51 27.69
CA ILE A 29 11.41 -7.31 28.37
C ILE A 29 12.58 -6.32 28.34
N PHE A 30 12.45 -5.25 27.54
CA PHE A 30 13.42 -4.16 27.31
C PHE A 30 14.69 -4.51 26.51
N GLY A 31 14.69 -4.10 25.23
CA GLY A 31 15.86 -4.01 24.37
C GLY A 31 15.59 -4.47 22.94
N TYR A 32 14.99 -3.62 22.10
CA TYR A 32 14.92 -3.88 20.67
C TYR A 32 16.24 -3.45 20.03
N ASP A 33 17.09 -4.42 19.65
CA ASP A 33 18.09 -4.17 18.63
C ASP A 33 17.35 -3.92 17.32
N GLN A 34 17.33 -2.65 16.91
CA GLN A 34 16.82 -2.23 15.61
C GLN A 34 17.70 -2.88 14.55
N VAL A 35 17.21 -3.91 13.87
CA VAL A 35 17.67 -4.21 12.51
C VAL A 35 17.34 -2.96 11.69
N HIS A 36 18.32 -2.08 11.57
CA HIS A 36 18.26 -0.88 10.75
C HIS A 36 18.19 -1.32 9.28
N ASN A 37 17.00 -1.67 8.83
CA ASN A 37 16.67 -1.56 7.42
C ASN A 37 16.71 -0.08 7.09
N SER A 38 17.83 0.37 6.53
CA SER A 38 18.08 1.77 6.21
C SER A 38 17.15 2.22 5.09
N VAL A 39 15.95 2.68 5.46
CA VAL A 39 15.16 3.58 4.62
C VAL A 39 16.07 4.76 4.28
N PRO A 40 16.15 5.22 3.01
CA PRO A 40 17.00 6.35 2.64
C PRO A 40 16.71 7.55 3.55
N ALA A 41 17.72 7.97 4.32
CA ALA A 41 17.62 9.03 5.34
C ALA A 41 17.45 10.46 4.77
N ALA A 42 17.13 10.60 3.48
CA ALA A 42 17.14 11.87 2.74
C ALA A 42 15.82 12.19 2.02
N SER A 43 14.71 11.55 2.38
CA SER A 43 13.41 11.90 1.80
C SER A 43 12.77 13.06 2.57
N THR A 44 12.56 14.21 1.92
CA THR A 44 11.73 15.33 2.43
C THR A 44 10.23 15.04 2.27
N PHE A 45 9.87 13.81 1.87
CA PHE A 45 8.50 13.37 1.70
C PHE A 45 7.77 13.33 3.04
N ILE A 46 6.64 14.06 3.12
CA ILE A 46 5.74 14.03 4.26
C ILE A 46 4.63 13.03 3.94
N VAL A 47 4.55 11.96 4.73
CA VAL A 47 3.49 10.97 4.64
C VAL A 47 2.15 11.63 4.92
N SER A 48 1.17 11.39 4.05
CA SER A 48 -0.20 11.86 4.29
C SER A 48 -0.84 11.04 5.41
N ASP A 49 -1.42 11.71 6.40
CA ASP A 49 -2.29 11.03 7.36
C ASP A 49 -3.57 10.52 6.66
N PHE A 50 -4.35 9.69 7.35
CA PHE A 50 -5.52 9.08 6.71
C PHE A 50 -6.63 10.09 6.36
N LEU A 51 -6.75 11.19 7.11
CA LEU A 51 -7.72 12.23 6.79
C LEU A 51 -7.30 12.98 5.53
N GLN A 52 -6.02 13.33 5.41
CA GLN A 52 -5.44 13.93 4.20
C GLN A 52 -5.56 12.99 3.00
N PHE A 53 -5.33 11.70 3.19
CA PHE A 53 -5.54 10.70 2.15
C PHE A 53 -6.99 10.70 1.63
N LEU A 54 -7.98 10.67 2.54
CA LEU A 54 -9.40 10.70 2.16
C LEU A 54 -9.78 12.02 1.49
N GLN A 55 -9.27 13.15 1.98
CA GLN A 55 -9.47 14.46 1.35
C GLN A 55 -8.90 14.50 -0.06
N THR A 56 -7.73 13.91 -0.29
CA THR A 56 -7.12 13.79 -1.62
C THR A 56 -7.97 12.90 -2.54
N ALA A 57 -8.47 11.76 -2.04
CA ALA A 57 -9.37 10.89 -2.81
C ALA A 57 -10.66 11.65 -3.22
N VAL A 58 -11.33 12.32 -2.27
CA VAL A 58 -12.54 13.11 -2.54
C VAL A 58 -12.26 14.26 -3.52
N THR A 59 -11.11 14.93 -3.40
CA THR A 59 -10.66 15.94 -4.37
C THR A 59 -10.58 15.37 -5.78
N CYS A 60 -10.02 14.18 -5.93
CA CYS A 60 -9.92 13.50 -7.22
C CYS A 60 -11.29 13.07 -7.78
N PHE A 61 -12.20 12.56 -6.93
CA PHE A 61 -13.59 12.28 -7.32
C PHE A 61 -14.27 13.53 -7.89
N ASN A 62 -14.18 14.65 -7.18
CA ASN A 62 -14.78 15.92 -7.58
C ASN A 62 -14.17 16.47 -8.87
N LYS A 63 -12.85 16.45 -8.97
CA LYS A 63 -12.12 16.96 -10.15
C LYS A 63 -12.46 16.18 -11.42
N LEU A 64 -12.61 14.87 -11.30
CA LEU A 64 -12.90 13.97 -12.42
C LEU A 64 -14.40 13.75 -12.63
N ARG A 65 -15.25 14.27 -11.74
CA ARG A 65 -16.72 14.10 -11.75
C ARG A 65 -17.14 12.63 -11.71
N ILE A 66 -16.41 11.82 -10.95
CA ILE A 66 -16.72 10.40 -10.78
C ILE A 66 -17.94 10.28 -9.85
N PRO A 67 -18.94 9.44 -10.17
CA PRO A 67 -20.10 9.24 -9.31
C PRO A 67 -19.71 8.78 -7.91
N GLU A 68 -20.35 9.36 -6.88
CA GLU A 68 -20.07 9.04 -5.48
C GLU A 68 -20.30 7.56 -5.15
N GLU A 69 -21.16 6.87 -5.88
CA GLU A 69 -21.40 5.43 -5.71
C GLU A 69 -20.15 4.56 -5.94
N ARG A 70 -19.15 5.08 -6.67
CA ARG A 70 -17.86 4.41 -6.89
C ARG A 70 -16.92 4.56 -5.70
N PHE A 71 -17.18 5.47 -4.77
CA PHE A 71 -16.30 5.77 -3.64
C PHE A 71 -16.00 4.55 -2.76
N PRO A 72 -17.00 3.77 -2.30
CA PRO A 72 -16.73 2.58 -1.49
C PRO A 72 -15.92 1.53 -2.24
N LEU A 73 -16.15 1.38 -3.55
CA LEU A 73 -15.45 0.44 -4.42
C LEU A 73 -13.96 0.79 -4.51
N TYR A 74 -13.65 2.08 -4.71
CA TYR A 74 -12.28 2.55 -4.85
C TYR A 74 -11.52 2.51 -3.51
N LEU A 75 -12.18 2.82 -2.39
CA LEU A 75 -11.57 2.64 -1.06
C LEU A 75 -11.29 1.17 -0.74
N ALA A 76 -12.13 0.24 -1.21
CA ALA A 76 -11.85 -1.19 -1.10
C ALA A 76 -10.72 -1.69 -2.03
N GLY A 77 -10.06 -0.79 -2.77
CA GLY A 77 -9.02 -1.13 -3.74
C GLY A 77 -9.56 -1.96 -4.91
N VAL A 78 -10.81 -1.74 -5.30
CA VAL A 78 -11.37 -2.33 -6.51
C VAL A 78 -11.38 -1.26 -7.60
N PHE A 79 -10.45 -1.37 -8.54
CA PHE A 79 -10.23 -0.40 -9.60
C PHE A 79 -10.50 -1.03 -10.97
N PRO A 80 -11.74 -0.92 -11.52
CA PRO A 80 -12.05 -1.41 -12.86
C PRO A 80 -11.10 -0.82 -13.91
N ASN A 81 -10.72 -1.61 -14.92
CA ASN A 81 -9.86 -1.13 -16.00
C ASN A 81 -10.66 -0.31 -17.02
N CYS A 82 -10.96 0.94 -16.68
CA CYS A 82 -11.63 1.89 -17.57
C CYS A 82 -11.02 3.30 -17.41
N PRO A 83 -11.18 4.19 -18.42
CA PRO A 83 -10.51 5.50 -18.45
C PRO A 83 -10.73 6.36 -17.19
N GLU A 84 -11.96 6.40 -16.66
CA GLU A 84 -12.27 7.14 -15.42
C GLU A 84 -11.48 6.62 -14.23
N THR A 85 -11.41 5.31 -14.04
CA THR A 85 -10.68 4.70 -12.93
C THR A 85 -9.18 4.89 -13.09
N GLN A 86 -8.66 4.73 -14.31
CA GLN A 86 -7.24 4.95 -14.60
C GLN A 86 -6.83 6.37 -14.23
N CYS A 87 -7.62 7.37 -14.64
CA CYS A 87 -7.35 8.76 -14.29
C CYS A 87 -7.57 9.06 -12.81
N PHE A 88 -8.48 8.36 -12.13
CA PHE A 88 -8.61 8.44 -10.67
C PHE A 88 -7.33 7.96 -9.97
N VAL A 89 -6.82 6.79 -10.35
CA VAL A 89 -5.59 6.22 -9.78
C VAL A 89 -4.42 7.19 -9.98
N ARG A 90 -4.25 7.73 -11.19
CA ARG A 90 -3.25 8.79 -11.46
C ARG A 90 -3.44 10.01 -10.57
N CYS A 91 -4.67 10.51 -10.46
CA CYS A 91 -4.95 11.70 -9.67
C CYS A 91 -4.58 11.47 -8.21
N LEU A 92 -5.02 10.36 -7.63
CA LEU A 92 -4.78 10.04 -6.23
C LEU A 92 -3.28 9.91 -5.96
N SER A 93 -2.57 9.09 -6.74
CA SER A 93 -1.14 8.85 -6.54
C SER A 93 -0.28 10.09 -6.76
N ALA A 94 -0.60 10.92 -7.77
CA ALA A 94 0.12 12.15 -8.02
C ALA A 94 -0.09 13.20 -6.91
N ASN A 95 -1.31 13.34 -6.38
CA ASN A 95 -1.59 14.29 -5.29
C ASN A 95 -1.09 13.80 -3.93
N LEU A 96 -0.84 12.50 -3.77
CA LEU A 96 -0.11 11.94 -2.63
C LEU A 96 1.41 11.94 -2.85
N HIS A 97 1.88 12.47 -3.99
CA HIS A 97 3.28 12.47 -4.40
C HIS A 97 3.94 11.10 -4.44
N LEU A 98 3.15 10.05 -4.71
CA LEU A 98 3.61 8.67 -4.88
C LEU A 98 3.95 8.37 -6.35
N TYR A 99 3.44 9.19 -7.27
CA TYR A 99 3.62 9.05 -8.72
C TYR A 99 3.92 10.41 -9.35
N CYS A 100 4.76 10.41 -10.40
CA CYS A 100 5.02 11.56 -11.25
C CYS A 100 4.89 11.13 -12.72
N ASP A 101 4.31 11.94 -13.59
CA ASP A 101 4.17 11.57 -15.00
C ASP A 101 5.54 11.44 -15.69
N GLU A 102 6.53 12.19 -15.23
CA GLU A 102 7.88 12.21 -15.77
C GLU A 102 8.76 11.06 -15.27
N THR A 103 8.58 10.62 -14.02
CA THR A 103 9.48 9.64 -13.37
C THR A 103 8.80 8.33 -12.98
N GLY A 104 7.47 8.22 -13.13
CA GLY A 104 6.70 7.04 -12.73
C GLY A 104 6.44 6.95 -11.23
N SER A 105 6.09 5.74 -10.77
CA SER A 105 5.85 5.45 -9.35
C SER A 105 7.14 5.46 -8.52
N ASP A 106 7.09 6.11 -7.36
CA ASP A 106 8.21 6.18 -6.41
C ASP A 106 8.06 5.09 -5.33
N ILE A 107 8.91 4.05 -5.42
CA ILE A 107 8.89 2.90 -4.50
C ILE A 107 9.10 3.34 -3.05
N ASP A 108 10.02 4.26 -2.79
CA ASP A 108 10.38 4.64 -1.43
C ASP A 108 9.24 5.40 -0.75
N ARG A 109 8.53 6.25 -1.51
CA ARG A 109 7.36 6.96 -1.00
C ARG A 109 6.17 6.04 -0.79
N HIS A 110 5.97 5.05 -1.67
CA HIS A 110 4.96 4.01 -1.44
C HIS A 110 5.25 3.20 -0.18
N TYR A 111 6.52 2.85 0.08
CA TYR A 111 6.90 2.19 1.33
C TYR A 111 6.61 3.09 2.54
N LEU A 112 6.95 4.37 2.48
CA LEU A 112 6.67 5.29 3.58
C LEU A 112 5.16 5.47 3.83
N GLN A 113 4.34 5.51 2.78
CA GLN A 113 2.89 5.73 2.88
C GLN A 113 2.09 4.46 3.22
N TYR A 114 2.38 3.34 2.55
CA TYR A 114 1.62 2.08 2.64
C TYR A 114 2.40 0.92 3.26
N GLY A 115 3.66 1.14 3.64
CA GLY A 115 4.57 0.09 4.10
C GLY A 115 4.09 -0.66 5.33
N LEU A 116 3.43 0.05 6.27
CA LEU A 116 2.90 -0.51 7.52
C LEU A 116 3.92 -1.38 8.30
N GLY A 117 5.21 -1.01 8.26
CA GLY A 117 6.27 -1.70 8.99
C GLY A 117 6.74 -3.03 8.37
N GLN A 118 6.38 -3.33 7.12
CA GLN A 118 6.91 -4.49 6.41
C GLN A 118 8.42 -4.39 6.18
N ASP A 119 9.09 -5.50 5.86
CA ASP A 119 10.50 -5.47 5.49
C ASP A 119 10.70 -4.66 4.19
N TYR A 120 11.58 -3.66 4.25
CA TYR A 120 11.82 -2.73 3.15
C TYR A 120 12.41 -3.42 1.91
N ASN A 121 13.34 -4.36 2.09
CA ASN A 121 13.99 -5.02 0.96
C ASN A 121 12.99 -5.92 0.22
N CYS A 122 12.16 -6.64 0.96
CA CYS A 122 11.07 -7.42 0.40
C CYS A 122 10.04 -6.56 -0.34
N PHE A 123 9.63 -5.42 0.24
CA PHE A 123 8.72 -4.48 -0.43
C PHE A 123 9.33 -3.95 -1.73
N ARG A 124 10.56 -3.44 -1.67
CA ARG A 124 11.26 -2.88 -2.82
C ARG A 124 11.43 -3.92 -3.93
N GLN A 125 11.87 -5.13 -3.59
CA GLN A 125 12.06 -6.19 -4.58
C GLN A 125 10.75 -6.54 -5.30
N LYS A 126 9.64 -6.69 -4.57
CA LYS A 126 8.32 -6.94 -5.17
C LYS A 126 7.90 -5.79 -6.10
N ALA A 127 8.08 -4.55 -5.64
CA ALA A 127 7.74 -3.35 -6.41
C ALA A 127 8.57 -3.23 -7.69
N GLU A 128 9.89 -3.38 -7.61
CA GLU A 128 10.80 -3.32 -8.77
C GLU A 128 10.43 -4.36 -9.83
N GLN A 129 10.16 -5.61 -9.41
CA GLN A 129 9.75 -6.68 -10.32
C GLN A 129 8.42 -6.34 -11.03
N CYS A 130 7.45 -5.83 -10.30
CA CYS A 130 6.16 -5.48 -10.89
C CYS A 130 6.26 -4.26 -11.82
N LEU A 131 6.98 -3.21 -11.42
CA LEU A 131 7.16 -2.01 -12.24
C LEU A 131 7.92 -2.31 -13.53
N ALA A 132 8.94 -3.17 -13.48
CA ALA A 132 9.66 -3.61 -14.68
C ALA A 132 8.73 -4.26 -15.73
N ALA A 133 7.68 -4.95 -15.29
CA ALA A 133 6.70 -5.59 -16.18
C ALA A 133 5.58 -4.66 -16.67
N ASN A 134 5.34 -3.54 -15.98
CA ASN A 134 4.17 -2.68 -16.20
C ASN A 134 4.50 -1.26 -16.70
N THR A 135 5.78 -0.88 -16.71
CA THR A 135 6.26 0.39 -17.28
C THR A 135 6.44 0.26 -18.79
N SER A 136 5.77 1.13 -19.55
CA SER A 136 5.87 1.19 -21.02
C SER A 136 6.00 2.65 -21.48
N PRO A 137 6.86 2.94 -22.47
CA PRO A 137 7.17 4.31 -22.91
C PRO A 137 6.06 5.01 -23.72
N CYS A 138 4.94 4.33 -24.04
CA CYS A 138 3.94 4.84 -24.98
C CYS A 138 2.48 4.71 -24.51
N ASN A 139 2.24 4.65 -23.19
CA ASN A 139 0.88 4.65 -22.66
C ASN A 139 0.32 6.08 -22.56
N ASP A 140 -1.01 6.23 -22.58
CA ASP A 140 -1.60 7.49 -22.11
C ASP A 140 -1.25 7.70 -20.62
N PRO A 141 -1.17 8.95 -20.12
CA PRO A 141 -0.72 9.20 -18.75
C PRO A 141 -1.54 8.48 -17.68
N CYS A 142 -2.86 8.37 -17.87
CA CYS A 142 -3.74 7.71 -16.91
C CYS A 142 -3.52 6.18 -16.91
N GLU A 143 -3.41 5.56 -18.08
CA GLU A 143 -3.08 4.14 -18.22
C GLU A 143 -1.67 3.84 -17.71
N ALA A 144 -0.70 4.73 -17.94
CA ALA A 144 0.67 4.60 -17.44
C ALA A 144 0.68 4.53 -15.91
N ALA A 145 0.02 5.48 -15.25
CA ALA A 145 -0.12 5.49 -13.81
C ALA A 145 -0.90 4.27 -13.31
N TYR A 146 -2.03 3.94 -13.94
CA TYR A 146 -2.84 2.79 -13.55
C TYR A 146 -2.03 1.49 -13.53
N LYS A 147 -1.27 1.21 -14.60
CA LYS A 147 -0.44 -0.01 -14.68
C LYS A 147 0.63 -0.06 -13.59
N GLN A 148 1.30 1.05 -13.32
CA GLN A 148 2.38 1.10 -12.32
C GLN A 148 1.83 1.08 -10.88
N GLU A 149 0.80 1.86 -10.59
CA GLU A 149 0.24 1.99 -9.23
C GLU A 149 -0.47 0.72 -8.75
N LEU A 150 -1.00 -0.10 -9.67
CA LEU A 150 -1.54 -1.42 -9.31
C LEU A 150 -0.48 -2.38 -8.75
N CYS A 151 0.82 -2.10 -8.93
CA CYS A 151 1.89 -2.85 -8.27
C CYS A 151 1.86 -2.74 -6.73
N PHE A 152 1.20 -1.71 -6.19
CA PHE A 152 1.10 -1.43 -4.76
C PHE A 152 -0.31 -1.68 -4.21
N LEU A 153 -1.17 -2.36 -4.98
CA LEU A 153 -2.59 -2.50 -4.66
C LEU A 153 -2.86 -3.24 -3.34
N ASP A 154 -2.06 -4.26 -3.04
CA ASP A 154 -2.21 -5.02 -1.79
C ASP A 154 -1.87 -4.16 -0.57
N GLU A 155 -0.82 -3.35 -0.69
CA GLU A 155 -0.36 -2.46 0.36
C GLU A 155 -1.33 -1.28 0.53
N PHE A 156 -1.86 -0.74 -0.56
CA PHE A 156 -2.98 0.21 -0.54
C PHE A 156 -4.19 -0.34 0.23
N ARG A 157 -4.64 -1.56 -0.08
CA ARG A 157 -5.80 -2.18 0.59
C ARG A 157 -5.56 -2.32 2.09
N LYS A 158 -4.39 -2.85 2.48
CA LYS A 158 -4.00 -2.97 3.90
C LYS A 158 -3.97 -1.62 4.60
N TYR A 159 -3.44 -0.59 3.94
CA TYR A 159 -3.41 0.78 4.47
C TYR A 159 -4.82 1.30 4.72
N VAL A 160 -5.72 1.22 3.74
CA VAL A 160 -7.10 1.69 3.90
C VAL A 160 -7.84 0.91 4.98
N ASP A 161 -7.75 -0.42 4.96
CA ASP A 161 -8.43 -1.28 5.94
C ASP A 161 -7.95 -1.01 7.37
N SER A 162 -6.64 -0.93 7.58
CA SER A 162 -6.05 -0.67 8.91
C SER A 162 -6.51 0.68 9.48
N ASN A 163 -6.51 1.73 8.64
CA ASN A 163 -6.87 3.06 9.09
C ASN A 163 -8.40 3.22 9.25
N LEU A 164 -9.21 2.62 8.38
CA LEU A 164 -10.66 2.66 8.50
C LEU A 164 -11.15 1.91 9.74
N ASN A 165 -10.58 0.74 10.03
CA ASN A 165 -10.87 0.00 11.26
C ASN A 165 -10.52 0.82 12.51
N SER A 166 -9.40 1.55 12.47
CA SER A 166 -8.99 2.44 13.55
C SER A 166 -9.96 3.60 13.76
N LEU A 167 -10.46 4.21 12.67
CA LEU A 167 -11.50 5.24 12.75
C LEU A 167 -12.83 4.71 13.30
N ILE A 168 -13.27 3.53 12.82
CA ILE A 168 -14.50 2.90 13.31
C ILE A 168 -14.38 2.62 14.82
N ALA A 169 -13.24 2.10 15.28
CA ALA A 169 -12.98 1.87 16.70
C ALA A 169 -13.03 3.18 17.50
N ALA A 170 -12.39 4.25 17.03
CA ALA A 170 -12.42 5.55 17.69
C ALA A 170 -13.84 6.15 17.78
N VAL A 171 -14.63 6.04 16.71
CA VAL A 171 -16.03 6.49 16.70
C VAL A 171 -16.88 5.65 17.65
N ALA A 172 -16.66 4.34 17.71
CA ALA A 172 -17.35 3.46 18.64
C ALA A 172 -17.06 3.82 20.10
N VAL A 173 -15.79 4.05 20.46
CA VAL A 173 -15.38 4.51 21.80
C VAL A 173 -16.07 5.83 22.15
N LYS A 174 -16.01 6.83 21.26
CA LYS A 174 -16.68 8.12 21.49
C LYS A 174 -18.20 8.00 21.63
N LYS A 175 -18.82 7.07 20.89
CA LYS A 175 -20.26 6.79 21.02
C LYS A 175 -20.59 6.13 22.37
N THR A 176 -19.72 5.27 22.88
CA THR A 176 -19.89 4.67 24.22
C THR A 176 -19.68 5.69 25.34
N GLU A 177 -18.71 6.59 25.21
CA GLU A 177 -18.49 7.69 26.17
C GLU A 177 -19.70 8.63 26.21
N ASN A 178 -20.26 9.00 25.06
CA ASN A 178 -21.45 9.86 24.96
C ASN A 178 -22.78 9.15 25.26
N ASN A 179 -22.77 7.86 25.62
CA ASN A 179 -23.99 7.14 25.97
C ASN A 179 -24.43 7.49 27.40
N ILE A 180 -25.63 8.06 27.53
CA ILE A 180 -26.25 8.51 28.81
C ILE A 180 -26.27 7.41 29.88
N ILE A 181 -26.32 6.13 29.48
CA ILE A 181 -26.28 4.99 30.40
C ILE A 181 -24.92 4.90 31.14
N TYR A 182 -23.80 5.24 30.50
CA TYR A 182 -22.47 5.18 31.11
C TYR A 182 -22.22 6.36 32.07
N TYR A 183 -22.67 7.57 31.71
CA TYR A 183 -22.62 8.74 32.61
C TYR A 183 -23.41 8.53 33.91
N ASN A 184 -24.54 7.82 33.85
CA ASN A 184 -25.36 7.54 35.03
C ASN A 184 -24.75 6.48 35.98
N MET A 185 -23.83 5.64 35.51
CA MET A 185 -23.10 4.69 36.37
C MET A 185 -21.90 5.36 37.07
N LEU A 186 -21.20 6.28 36.41
CA LEU A 186 -20.08 7.01 37.01
C LEU A 186 -20.51 8.14 37.97
N ALA A 187 -21.73 8.67 37.82
CA ALA A 187 -22.28 9.70 38.71
C ALA A 187 -22.92 9.15 40.01
N ARG A 188 -22.88 7.83 40.24
CA ARG A 188 -23.46 7.17 41.43
C ARG A 188 -22.42 6.55 42.39
N ASN A 189 -21.13 6.81 42.17
CA ASN A 189 -20.06 6.54 43.14
C ASN A 189 -19.51 7.85 43.69
#